data_AF-A0A6A4GLH3-F1
#
_entry.id   AF-A0A6A4GLH3-F1
#
_cell.length_a   1.000
_cell.length_b   1.000
_cell.length_c   1.000
_cell.angle_alpha   90.00
_cell.angle_beta   90.00
_cell.angle_gamma   90.00
#
_symmetry.space_group_name_H-M   'P 1'
#
loop_
_entity.id
_entity.type
_entity.pdbx_description
1 polymer ?
#
loop_
_entity_poly.entity_id
_entity_poly.type
_entity_poly.pdbx_seq_one_letter_code
_entity_poly.pdbx_strand_id
1 'polypeptide(L)' 'TGHIGLNHHLHQIGATNSPNCPYCEVSEMVEHFLLTCQRYTSLRSTLHSTTKLHNLQLWRLLSSGSKNIRHVL' A
#
# COMPACT_ATOMS: atom_id res chain seq x y z
N THR A 1 -2.23 -17.20 2.46
CA THR A 1 -1.42 -15.97 2.61
C THR A 1 -2.12 -14.84 1.89
N GLY A 2 -2.77 -13.94 2.64
CA GLY A 2 -3.63 -12.87 2.09
C GLY A 2 -2.85 -11.63 1.63
N HIS A 3 -1.65 -11.80 1.06
CA HIS A 3 -0.85 -10.68 0.58
C HIS A 3 -1.33 -10.27 -0.80
N ILE A 4 -1.55 -8.97 -0.99
CA ILE A 4 -1.83 -8.40 -2.30
C ILE A 4 -0.53 -8.33 -3.11
N GLY A 5 -0.55 -8.84 -4.33
CA GLY A 5 0.53 -8.67 -5.29
C GLY A 5 0.49 -7.27 -5.88
N LEU A 6 1.50 -6.44 -5.60
CA LEU A 6 1.64 -5.12 -6.20
C LEU A 6 2.31 -5.23 -7.56
N ASN A 7 1.89 -4.43 -8.55
CA ASN A 7 2.35 -4.56 -9.92
C ASN A 7 3.88 -4.47 -10.05
N HIS A 8 4.56 -3.65 -9.24
CA HIS A 8 6.03 -3.61 -9.26
C HIS A 8 6.67 -4.97 -8.95
N HIS A 9 6.17 -5.68 -7.93
CA HIS A 9 6.69 -7.01 -7.59
C HIS A 9 6.25 -8.07 -8.62
N LEU A 10 4.99 -8.01 -9.07
CA LEU A 10 4.48 -8.93 -10.07
C LEU A 10 5.22 -8.81 -11.41
N HIS A 11 5.61 -7.60 -11.81
CA HIS A 11 6.41 -7.38 -13.01
C HIS A 11 7.82 -7.95 -12.87
N GLN A 12 8.46 -7.81 -11.69
CA GLN A 12 9.78 -8.39 -11.45
C GLN A 12 9.80 -9.92 -11.60
N ILE A 13 8.71 -10.60 -11.25
CA ILE A 13 8.58 -12.06 -11.40
C ILE A 13 7.96 -12.49 -12.74
N GLY A 14 7.70 -11.54 -13.65
CA GLY A 14 7.11 -11.81 -14.96
C GLY A 14 5.61 -12.17 -14.94
N ALA A 15 4.90 -11.90 -13.84
CA ALA A 15 3.46 -12.17 -13.70
C ALA A 15 2.57 -11.06 -14.25
N THR A 16 3.11 -9.84 -14.45
CA THR A 16 2.40 -8.73 -15.10
C THR A 16 3.29 -8.08 -16.17
N ASN A 17 2.66 -7.49 -17.18
CA ASN A 17 3.34 -6.83 -18.29
C ASN A 17 3.84 -5.41 -17.97
N SER A 18 3.42 -4.84 -16.84
CA SER A 18 3.81 -3.49 -16.43
C SER A 18 3.95 -3.41 -14.90
N PRO A 19 4.95 -2.66 -14.39
CA PRO A 19 5.09 -2.39 -12.96
C PRO A 19 4.18 -1.27 -12.47
N ASN A 20 3.50 -0.56 -13.38
CA ASN A 20 2.79 0.67 -13.05
C ASN A 20 1.36 0.42 -12.59
N CYS A 21 0.88 1.32 -11.72
CA CYS A 21 -0.53 1.38 -11.34
C CYS A 21 -1.38 1.75 -12.57
N PRO A 22 -2.46 1.01 -12.87
CA PRO A 22 -3.29 1.30 -14.03
C PRO A 22 -4.07 2.62 -13.92
N TYR A 23 -4.14 3.23 -12.73
CA TYR A 23 -4.83 4.50 -12.51
C TYR A 23 -3.89 5.70 -12.50
N CYS A 24 -2.69 5.56 -11.93
CA CYS A 24 -1.75 6.67 -11.77
C CYS A 24 -0.56 6.62 -12.73
N GLU A 25 -0.38 5.52 -13.47
CA GLU A 25 0.68 5.32 -14.47
C GLU A 25 2.12 5.43 -13.93
N VAL A 26 2.28 5.35 -12.61
CA VAL A 26 3.56 5.29 -11.90
C VAL A 26 3.76 3.92 -11.26
N SER A 27 5.01 3.56 -10.95
CA SER A 27 5.35 2.28 -10.32
C SER A 27 4.50 1.99 -9.08
N GLU A 28 3.80 0.86 -9.07
CA GLU A 28 2.92 0.47 -7.96
C GLU A 28 3.72 -0.25 -6.87
N MET A 29 4.35 0.54 -6.00
CA MET A 29 5.02 0.06 -4.79
C MET A 29 4.13 0.24 -3.55
N VAL A 30 4.54 -0.29 -2.39
CA VAL A 30 3.77 -0.24 -1.14
C VAL A 30 3.43 1.21 -0.76
N GLU A 31 4.39 2.12 -0.89
CA GLU A 31 4.19 3.55 -0.65
C GLU A 31 3.11 4.14 -1.54
N HIS A 32 3.16 3.85 -2.85
CA HIS A 32 2.16 4.32 -3.79
C HIS A 32 0.77 3.77 -3.42
N PHE A 33 0.67 2.44 -3.29
CA PHE A 33 -0.58 1.76 -3.00
C PHE A 33 -1.25 2.28 -1.71
N LEU A 34 -0.50 2.37 -0.61
CA LEU A 34 -1.05 2.72 0.69
C LEU A 34 -1.24 4.23 0.91
N LEU A 35 -0.39 5.08 0.33
CA LEU A 35 -0.32 6.50 0.73
C LEU A 35 -0.71 7.48 -0.36
N THR A 36 -0.42 7.20 -1.64
CA THR A 36 -0.52 8.23 -2.70
C THR A 36 -1.45 7.87 -3.86
N CYS A 37 -1.78 6.59 -4.06
CA CYS A 37 -2.57 6.13 -5.20
C CYS A 37 -3.97 6.75 -5.21
N GLN A 38 -4.30 7.59 -6.19
CA GLN A 38 -5.57 8.32 -6.23
C GLN A 38 -6.80 7.40 -6.21
N ARG A 39 -6.69 6.20 -6.80
CA ARG A 39 -7.73 5.17 -6.78
C ARG A 39 -8.25 4.86 -5.36
N TYR A 40 -7.38 4.91 -4.36
CA TYR A 40 -7.70 4.53 -2.98
C TYR A 40 -7.87 5.74 -2.04
N THR A 41 -8.08 6.94 -2.58
CA THR A 41 -8.23 8.15 -1.77
C THR A 41 -9.41 8.05 -0.80
N SER A 42 -10.57 7.57 -1.26
CA SER A 42 -11.74 7.39 -0.41
C SER A 42 -11.50 6.41 0.74
N LEU A 43 -10.88 5.26 0.44
CA LEU A 43 -10.50 4.27 1.46
C LEU A 43 -9.52 4.87 2.49
N ARG A 44 -8.53 5.65 2.04
CA ARG A 44 -7.63 6.36 2.95
C ARG A 44 -8.38 7.39 3.79
N SER A 45 -9.28 8.17 3.22
CA SER A 45 -10.10 9.13 3.99
C SER A 45 -10.93 8.42 5.06
N THR A 46 -11.54 7.27 4.75
CA THR A 46 -12.21 6.44 5.75
C THR A 46 -11.25 5.95 6.82
N LEU A 47 -10.07 5.45 6.44
CA LEU A 47 -9.05 5.02 7.38
C LEU A 47 -8.58 6.18 8.28
N HIS A 48 -8.38 7.38 7.75
CA HIS A 48 -8.05 8.59 8.52
C HIS A 48 -9.17 8.99 9.48
N SER A 49 -10.44 8.85 9.08
CA SER A 49 -11.58 9.20 9.95
C SER A 49 -11.80 8.20 11.08
N THR A 50 -11.48 6.93 10.84
CA THR A 50 -11.67 5.84 11.81
C THR A 50 -10.45 5.66 12.72
N THR A 51 -9.26 6.02 12.23
CA THR A 51 -8.01 5.95 12.99
C THR A 51 -7.67 7.33 13.54
N LYS A 52 -7.26 7.43 14.81
CA LYS A 52 -6.76 8.69 15.39
C LYS A 52 -5.37 9.09 14.84
N LEU A 53 -5.00 8.59 13.66
CA LEU A 53 -3.70 8.81 13.04
C LEU A 53 -3.80 10.00 12.09
N HIS A 54 -3.46 11.17 12.60
CA HIS A 54 -3.51 12.43 11.83
C HIS A 54 -2.42 12.52 10.74
N ASN A 55 -1.44 11.60 10.75
CA ASN A 55 -0.36 11.53 9.76
C ASN A 55 0.01 10.07 9.49
N LEU A 56 -0.44 9.53 8.36
CA LEU A 56 -0.11 8.19 7.89
C LEU A 56 1.28 8.20 7.26
N GLN A 57 2.31 8.20 8.09
CA GLN A 57 3.66 7.86 7.66
C GLN A 57 3.75 6.35 7.47
N LEU A 58 4.35 5.89 6.37
CA LEU A 58 4.54 4.46 6.11
C LEU A 58 5.15 3.73 7.30
N TRP A 59 6.21 4.32 7.87
CA TRP A 59 6.92 3.75 9.02
C TRP A 59 6.05 3.62 10.29
N ARG A 60 4.99 4.43 10.45
CA ARG A 60 4.05 4.30 11.58
C ARG A 60 3.07 3.17 11.38
N LEU A 61 2.71 2.87 10.13
CA LEU A 61 1.91 1.70 9.76
C LEU A 61 2.73 0.42 9.90
N LEU A 62 4.01 0.49 9.53
CA LEU A 62 4.94 -0.63 9.42
C LEU A 62 5.94 -0.78 10.59
N SER A 63 5.87 0.04 11.64
CA SER A 63 6.73 -0.13 12.83
C SER A 63 6.35 -1.35 13.64
N SER A 64 7.34 -2.10 14.12
CA SER A 64 7.21 -3.35 14.91
C SER A 64 6.33 -3.26 16.18
N GLY A 65 5.94 -2.06 16.62
CA GLY A 65 4.98 -1.84 17.71
C GLY A 65 3.52 -1.66 17.26
N SER A 66 3.24 -1.64 15.96
CA SER A 66 1.89 -1.51 15.45
C SER A 66 1.20 -2.87 15.49
N LYS A 67 0.02 -2.92 16.11
CA LYS A 67 -0.77 -4.16 16.30
C LYS A 67 -1.24 -4.78 14.97
N ASN A 68 -0.98 -4.09 13.86
CA ASN A 68 -1.38 -4.44 12.49
C ASN A 68 -0.31 -5.25 11.73
N ILE A 69 0.89 -5.47 12.28
CA ILE A 69 1.97 -6.24 11.63
C ILE A 69 2.22 -7.52 12.42
N ARG A 70 1.21 -8.37 12.54
CA ARG A 70 1.40 -9.69 13.16
C ARG A 70 1.98 -10.75 12.21
N HIS A 71 2.39 -10.37 10.99
CA HIS A 71 2.88 -11.36 10.03
C HIS A 71 3.90 -10.76 9.06
N VAL A 72 5.15 -10.68 9.50
CA VAL A 72 6.31 -10.59 8.59
C VAL A 72 7.34 -11.59 9.09
N LEU A 73 7.06 -12.86 8.83
CA LEU A 73 8.01 -13.97 8.63
C LEU A 73 7.38 -14.91 7.60
#